data_AF-A0A538HEI7-F1
#
_entry.id   AF-A0A538HEI7-F1
#
_cell.length_a   1.000
_cell.length_b   1.000
_cell.length_c   1.000
_cell.angle_alpha   90.00
_cell.angle_beta   90.00
_cell.angle_gamma   90.00
#
_symmetry.space_group_name_H-M   'P 1'
#
loop_
_entity.id
_entity.type
_entity.pdbx_description
1 polymer ?
#
loop_
_entity_poly.entity_id
_entity_poly.type
_entity_poly.pdbx_seq_one_letter_code
_entity_poly.pdbx_strand_id
1 'polypeptide(L)'
;MTTRVAVVGGGIAGLAAAHALTEAGADVALYEASDRLGGKVLTGSFCGLPVEQGPDCFLARVPWAVDLCRRVGLGDELVAPATGRAYVWARGRLRPLPDGLVLGVPARVGPLARSGLLSPRGVARAGLDLVLPRRTRAGDPSVDEVVGGRFGREVVERLADPLLGGINAGRADRLSLRAVAPDLADAADGRRSLLLGLRSRPRPVDGPVFLTVRGGLSRLVERLAARLPDVRLREPVGSLRDL
;
A
#
# COMPACT_ATOMS: atom_id res chain seq x y z
N MET A 1 24.57 -31.07 -5.32
CA MET A 1 25.11 -30.06 -4.40
C MET A 1 23.96 -29.17 -3.97
N THR A 2 23.73 -29.01 -2.67
CA THR A 2 22.74 -28.07 -2.16
C THR A 2 23.25 -26.65 -2.32
N THR A 3 22.44 -25.78 -2.92
CA THR A 3 22.76 -24.36 -3.08
C THR A 3 22.76 -23.70 -1.71
N ARG A 4 23.87 -23.05 -1.34
CA ARG A 4 23.98 -22.26 -0.11
C ARG A 4 23.61 -20.81 -0.39
N VAL A 5 22.70 -20.25 0.41
CA VAL A 5 22.21 -18.88 0.24
C VAL A 5 22.25 -18.14 1.58
N ALA A 6 22.90 -16.97 1.58
CA ALA A 6 22.84 -16.02 2.69
C ALA A 6 21.74 -14.99 2.42
N VAL A 7 20.82 -14.82 3.38
CA VAL A 7 19.79 -13.77 3.34
C VAL A 7 20.15 -12.69 4.35
N VAL A 8 20.29 -11.45 3.88
CA VAL A 8 20.68 -10.31 4.73
C VAL A 8 19.44 -9.46 5.04
N GLY A 9 19.07 -9.42 6.32
CA GLY A 9 17.94 -8.67 6.87
C GLY A 9 16.76 -9.56 7.25
N GLY A 10 16.40 -9.56 8.53
CA GLY A 10 15.29 -10.29 9.15
C GLY A 10 13.94 -9.57 9.10
N GLY A 11 13.75 -8.66 8.14
CA GLY A 11 12.44 -8.07 7.85
C GLY A 11 11.51 -9.04 7.10
N ILE A 12 10.24 -8.68 6.91
CA ILE A 12 9.26 -9.54 6.22
C ILE A 12 9.71 -10.01 4.83
N ALA A 13 10.44 -9.17 4.08
CA ALA A 13 11.00 -9.55 2.78
C ALA A 13 12.05 -10.65 2.89
N GLY A 14 13.01 -10.51 3.81
CA GLY A 14 14.05 -11.52 4.03
C GLY A 14 13.49 -12.81 4.61
N LEU A 15 12.54 -12.72 5.54
CA LEU A 15 11.86 -13.90 6.09
C LEU A 15 11.07 -14.66 5.02
N ALA A 16 10.33 -13.96 4.16
CA ALA A 16 9.59 -14.59 3.06
C ALA A 16 10.54 -15.22 2.03
N ALA A 17 11.66 -14.55 1.70
CA ALA A 17 12.67 -15.08 0.80
C ALA A 17 13.36 -16.33 1.38
N ALA A 18 13.80 -16.26 2.64
CA ALA A 18 14.40 -17.40 3.34
C ALA A 18 13.45 -18.58 3.40
N HIS A 19 12.17 -18.34 3.73
CA HIS A 19 11.16 -19.40 3.78
C HIS A 19 10.99 -20.08 2.41
N ALA A 20 10.83 -19.29 1.33
CA ALA A 20 10.68 -19.83 -0.02
C ALA A 20 11.93 -20.61 -0.50
N LEU A 21 13.14 -20.15 -0.15
CA LEU A 21 14.39 -20.82 -0.49
C LEU A 21 14.56 -22.14 0.30
N THR A 22 14.20 -22.14 1.58
CA THR A 22 14.19 -23.36 2.41
C THR A 22 13.20 -24.39 1.87
N GLU A 23 11.98 -23.97 1.47
CA GLU A 23 11.01 -24.86 0.83
C GLU A 23 11.52 -25.42 -0.51
N ALA A 24 12.36 -24.67 -1.23
CA ALA A 24 13.02 -25.12 -2.44
C ALA A 24 14.24 -26.03 -2.20
N GLY A 25 14.57 -26.35 -0.95
CA GLY A 25 15.67 -27.25 -0.58
C GLY A 25 17.05 -26.60 -0.56
N ALA A 26 17.14 -25.27 -0.55
CA ALA A 26 18.41 -24.57 -0.37
C ALA A 26 18.87 -24.64 1.09
N ASP A 27 20.19 -24.58 1.29
CA ASP A 27 20.81 -24.38 2.61
C ASP A 27 20.88 -22.87 2.88
N VAL A 28 20.02 -22.38 3.78
CA VAL A 28 19.75 -20.96 3.99
C VAL A 28 20.19 -20.51 5.37
N ALA A 29 21.00 -19.46 5.42
CA ALA A 29 21.34 -18.73 6.65
C ALA A 29 20.82 -17.29 6.57
N LEU A 30 20.01 -16.87 7.54
CA LEU A 30 19.49 -15.51 7.65
C LEU A 30 20.30 -14.71 8.69
N TYR A 31 20.79 -13.55 8.30
CA TYR A 31 21.55 -12.62 9.14
C TYR A 31 20.73 -11.36 9.40
N GLU A 32 20.50 -11.02 10.66
CA GLU A 32 19.80 -9.82 11.11
C GLU A 32 20.68 -8.99 12.04
N ALA A 33 20.75 -7.69 11.77
CA ALA A 33 21.62 -6.76 12.50
C ALA A 33 21.09 -6.44 13.90
N SER A 34 19.78 -6.40 14.09
CA SER A 34 19.14 -6.12 15.38
C SER A 34 18.99 -7.38 16.24
N ASP A 35 18.43 -7.21 17.43
CA ASP A 35 18.16 -8.27 18.39
C ASP A 35 16.80 -8.95 18.19
N ARG A 36 16.08 -8.64 17.10
CA ARG A 36 14.78 -9.22 16.79
C ARG A 36 14.54 -9.33 15.29
N LEU A 37 13.64 -10.22 14.90
CA LEU A 37 13.12 -10.31 13.54
C LEU A 37 11.93 -9.35 13.35
N GLY A 38 11.46 -9.26 12.10
CA GLY A 38 10.26 -8.54 11.68
C GLY A 38 10.54 -7.20 11.02
N GLY A 39 11.69 -6.58 11.31
CA GLY A 39 12.03 -5.26 10.79
C GLY A 39 10.97 -4.24 11.16
N LYS A 40 10.26 -3.69 10.16
CA LYS A 40 9.16 -2.74 10.37
C LYS A 40 7.88 -3.39 10.95
N VAL A 41 7.71 -4.71 10.81
CA VAL A 41 6.59 -5.44 11.41
C VAL A 41 6.89 -5.60 12.90
N LEU A 42 6.03 -5.04 13.74
CA LEU A 42 6.12 -5.15 15.19
C LEU A 42 4.75 -4.89 15.82
N THR A 43 4.21 -5.91 16.48
CA THR A 43 3.06 -5.80 17.36
C THR A 43 3.55 -5.71 18.81
N GLY A 44 3.20 -4.63 19.51
CA GLY A 44 3.46 -4.46 20.94
C GLY A 44 2.19 -4.55 21.78
N SER A 45 2.31 -4.26 23.07
CA SER A 45 1.17 -4.16 23.99
C SER A 45 0.93 -2.71 24.40
N PHE A 46 -0.32 -2.26 24.33
CA PHE A 46 -0.77 -0.99 24.88
C PHE A 46 -2.05 -1.22 25.68
N CYS A 47 -2.03 -0.88 26.97
CA CYS A 47 -3.15 -1.13 27.90
C CYS A 47 -3.63 -2.61 27.89
N GLY A 48 -2.70 -3.56 27.74
CA GLY A 48 -3.02 -5.00 27.69
C GLY A 48 -3.59 -5.49 26.36
N LEU A 49 -3.68 -4.61 25.35
CA LEU A 49 -4.17 -4.96 24.01
C LEU A 49 -3.03 -4.99 23.00
N PRO A 50 -3.09 -5.88 21.98
CA PRO A 50 -2.12 -5.88 20.90
C PRO A 50 -2.28 -4.63 20.04
N VAL A 51 -1.19 -3.92 19.79
CA VAL A 51 -1.16 -2.71 18.95
C VAL A 51 0.04 -2.78 18.00
N GLU A 52 -0.22 -2.51 16.73
CA GLU A 52 0.81 -2.46 15.69
C GLU A 52 1.62 -1.17 15.81
N GLN A 53 2.94 -1.31 15.74
CA GLN A 53 3.89 -0.19 15.78
C GLN A 53 4.46 0.15 14.40
N GLY A 54 4.00 -0.54 13.36
CA GLY A 54 4.43 -0.33 11.97
C GLY A 54 3.27 -0.55 11.00
N PRO A 55 3.34 -1.54 10.09
CA PRO A 55 2.19 -1.88 9.26
C PRO A 55 1.08 -2.49 10.13
N ASP A 56 -0.17 -2.13 9.85
CA ASP A 56 -1.34 -2.62 10.57
C ASP A 56 -2.12 -3.70 9.81
N CYS A 57 -2.01 -3.69 8.48
CA CYS A 57 -2.72 -4.59 7.59
C CYS A 57 -2.04 -4.72 6.21
N PHE A 58 -2.57 -5.61 5.37
CA PHE A 58 -2.21 -5.75 3.97
C PHE A 58 -3.46 -5.85 3.07
N LEU A 59 -3.28 -5.57 1.78
CA LEU A 59 -4.36 -5.60 0.80
C LEU A 59 -4.80 -7.02 0.49
N ALA A 60 -6.05 -7.35 0.77
CA ALA A 60 -6.59 -8.69 0.56
C ALA A 60 -6.58 -9.11 -0.91
N ARG A 61 -6.73 -8.14 -1.83
CA ARG A 61 -6.70 -8.37 -3.29
C ARG A 61 -5.33 -8.77 -3.82
N VAL A 62 -4.26 -8.51 -3.06
CA VAL A 62 -2.89 -8.91 -3.42
C VAL A 62 -2.62 -10.26 -2.75
N PRO A 63 -2.57 -11.37 -3.51
CA PRO A 63 -2.68 -12.71 -2.94
C PRO A 63 -1.47 -13.08 -2.07
N TRP A 64 -0.30 -12.51 -2.33
CA TRP A 64 0.98 -12.95 -1.78
C TRP A 64 1.01 -13.03 -0.25
N ALA A 65 0.49 -12.01 0.45
CA ALA A 65 0.47 -11.99 1.91
C ALA A 65 -0.56 -12.96 2.51
N VAL A 66 -1.74 -13.07 1.87
CA VAL A 66 -2.79 -14.02 2.26
C VAL A 66 -2.28 -15.45 2.12
N ASP A 67 -1.65 -15.76 0.98
CA ASP A 67 -1.12 -17.09 0.69
C ASP A 67 0.05 -17.43 1.61
N LEU A 68 0.90 -16.46 1.94
CA LEU A 68 1.95 -16.65 2.94
C LEU A 68 1.38 -16.98 4.32
N CYS A 69 0.34 -16.26 4.76
CA CYS A 69 -0.36 -16.56 6.01
C CYS A 69 -0.95 -17.98 6.00
N ARG A 70 -1.58 -18.40 4.90
CA ARG A 70 -2.10 -19.77 4.74
C ARG A 70 -0.98 -20.81 4.82
N ARG A 71 0.11 -20.61 4.07
CA ARG A 71 1.27 -21.51 4.07
C ARG A 71 1.82 -21.73 5.47
N VAL A 72 1.91 -20.67 6.28
CA VAL A 72 2.42 -20.74 7.65
C VAL A 72 1.38 -21.10 8.70
N GLY A 73 0.15 -21.45 8.30
CA GLY A 73 -0.91 -21.92 9.18
C GLY A 73 -1.57 -20.82 10.02
N LEU A 74 -1.68 -19.61 9.44
CA LEU A 74 -2.40 -18.44 9.98
C LEU A 74 -3.64 -18.09 9.12
N GLY A 75 -4.00 -18.92 8.14
CA GLY A 75 -5.09 -18.63 7.19
C GLY A 75 -6.43 -18.37 7.86
N ASP A 76 -6.80 -19.19 8.84
CA ASP A 76 -8.05 -19.07 9.60
C ASP A 76 -8.03 -17.95 10.65
N GLU A 77 -6.85 -17.34 10.85
CA GLU A 77 -6.63 -16.26 11.80
C GLU A 77 -6.67 -14.87 11.14
N LEU A 78 -6.90 -14.84 9.83
CA LEU A 78 -7.07 -13.60 9.08
C LEU A 78 -8.38 -12.92 9.47
N VAL A 79 -8.28 -11.63 9.79
CA VAL A 79 -9.42 -10.81 10.20
C VAL A 79 -9.49 -9.53 9.38
N ALA A 80 -10.72 -9.09 9.10
CA ALA A 80 -10.99 -7.82 8.43
C ALA A 80 -11.25 -6.70 9.45
N PRO A 81 -11.03 -5.42 9.07
CA PRO A 81 -11.42 -4.28 9.89
C PRO A 81 -12.93 -4.32 10.23
N ALA A 82 -13.28 -3.96 11.47
CA ALA A 82 -14.67 -3.92 11.92
C ALA A 82 -15.51 -2.84 11.19
N THR A 83 -14.87 -1.78 10.70
CA THR A 83 -15.52 -0.70 9.95
C THR A 83 -14.74 -0.37 8.69
N GLY A 84 -15.45 -0.02 7.61
CA GLY A 84 -14.84 0.30 6.30
C GLY A 84 -14.92 1.77 5.88
N ARG A 85 -15.22 2.71 6.78
CA ARG A 85 -15.38 4.12 6.43
C ARG A 85 -14.12 4.93 6.73
N ALA A 86 -13.60 5.58 5.69
CA ALA A 86 -12.50 6.53 5.80
C ALA A 86 -13.01 7.98 5.68
N TYR A 87 -12.29 8.89 6.32
CA TYR A 87 -12.66 10.31 6.42
C TYR A 87 -11.45 11.18 6.08
N VAL A 88 -11.73 12.39 5.60
CA VAL A 88 -10.74 13.46 5.51
C VAL A 88 -11.22 14.64 6.33
N TRP A 89 -10.32 15.22 7.12
CA TRP A 89 -10.58 16.50 7.77
C TRP A 89 -10.51 17.62 6.73
N ALA A 90 -11.66 18.20 6.40
CA ALA A 90 -11.71 19.27 5.42
C ALA A 90 -12.81 20.28 5.77
N ARG A 91 -12.43 21.56 5.69
CA ARG A 91 -13.33 22.69 5.95
C ARG A 91 -13.95 22.62 7.35
N GLY A 92 -13.11 22.40 8.36
CA GLY A 92 -13.47 22.45 9.78
C GLY A 92 -14.25 21.26 10.32
N ARG A 93 -14.36 20.14 9.58
CA ARG A 93 -15.02 18.92 10.06
C ARG A 93 -14.50 17.66 9.37
N LEU A 94 -14.67 16.51 10.02
CA LEU A 94 -14.49 15.20 9.40
C LEU A 94 -15.57 14.98 8.33
N ARG A 95 -15.16 14.56 7.15
CA ARG A 95 -16.05 14.27 6.02
C ARG A 95 -15.75 12.90 5.45
N PRO A 96 -16.76 12.06 5.22
CA PRO A 96 -16.55 10.76 4.63
C PRO A 96 -15.96 10.90 3.23
N LEU A 97 -15.07 9.99 2.86
CA LEU A 97 -14.61 9.89 1.47
C LEU A 97 -15.81 9.52 0.57
N PRO A 98 -15.99 10.22 -0.57
CA PRO A 98 -17.04 9.88 -1.51
C PRO A 98 -16.77 8.55 -2.21
N ASP A 99 -17.83 7.87 -2.64
CA ASP A 99 -17.71 6.68 -3.47
C ASP A 99 -17.08 6.99 -4.83
N GLY A 100 -16.43 5.98 -5.42
CA GLY A 100 -15.86 6.07 -6.76
C GLY A 100 -14.57 6.89 -6.81
N LEU A 101 -13.79 6.86 -5.73
CA LEU A 101 -12.39 7.27 -5.78
C LEU A 101 -11.51 6.09 -6.17
N VAL A 102 -10.46 6.36 -6.94
CA VAL A 102 -9.37 5.43 -7.19
C VAL A 102 -8.11 6.08 -6.61
N LEU A 103 -7.63 5.57 -5.47
CA LEU A 103 -6.48 6.14 -4.75
C LEU A 103 -6.60 7.67 -4.53
N GLY A 104 -7.79 8.12 -4.11
CA GLY A 104 -8.09 9.54 -3.92
C GLY A 104 -8.44 10.33 -5.18
N VAL A 105 -8.36 9.73 -6.37
CA VAL A 105 -8.72 10.41 -7.62
C VAL A 105 -10.18 10.17 -7.98
N PRO A 106 -10.98 11.22 -8.26
CA PRO A 106 -12.40 11.07 -8.57
C PRO A 106 -12.65 10.38 -9.91
N ALA A 107 -13.41 9.29 -9.88
CA ALA A 107 -14.05 8.73 -11.08
C ALA A 107 -15.44 9.34 -11.32
N ARG A 108 -16.07 10.03 -10.36
CA ARG A 108 -17.41 10.62 -10.56
C ARG A 108 -17.56 11.98 -9.90
N VAL A 109 -18.08 12.96 -10.66
CA VAL A 109 -18.36 14.32 -10.15
C VAL A 109 -19.51 14.35 -9.15
N GLY A 110 -20.57 13.54 -9.34
CA GLY A 110 -21.75 13.56 -8.47
C GLY A 110 -21.47 13.26 -6.99
N PRO A 111 -20.87 12.09 -6.65
CA PRO A 111 -20.45 11.79 -5.27
C PRO A 111 -19.47 12.83 -4.71
N LEU A 112 -18.52 13.29 -5.54
CA LEU A 112 -17.57 14.33 -5.15
C LEU A 112 -18.27 15.63 -4.74
N ALA A 113 -19.26 16.08 -5.51
CA ALA A 113 -20.04 17.28 -5.22
C ALA A 113 -20.81 17.18 -3.89
N ARG A 114 -21.39 16.00 -3.61
CA ARG A 114 -22.16 15.74 -2.38
C ARG A 114 -21.30 15.54 -1.13
N SER A 115 -20.00 15.23 -1.29
CA SER A 115 -19.08 15.02 -0.15
C SER A 115 -18.85 16.28 0.70
N GLY A 116 -18.98 17.45 0.08
CA GLY A 116 -18.60 18.74 0.67
C GLY A 116 -17.10 18.88 0.98
N LEU A 117 -16.25 17.96 0.48
CA LEU A 117 -14.79 18.03 0.59
C LEU A 117 -14.22 19.20 -0.21
N LEU A 118 -14.81 19.50 -1.36
CA LEU A 118 -14.42 20.59 -2.24
C LEU A 118 -15.35 21.81 -2.08
N SER A 119 -14.86 22.98 -2.47
CA SER A 119 -15.72 24.14 -2.73
C SER A 119 -16.56 23.94 -4.00
N PRO A 120 -17.67 24.68 -4.21
CA PRO A 120 -18.39 24.62 -5.49
C PRO A 120 -17.49 24.91 -6.70
N ARG A 121 -16.53 25.84 -6.55
CA ARG A 121 -15.51 26.14 -7.58
C ARG A 121 -14.57 24.95 -7.79
N GLY A 122 -14.15 24.28 -6.73
CA GLY A 122 -13.32 23.07 -6.78
C GLY A 122 -14.03 21.91 -7.48
N VAL A 123 -15.32 21.71 -7.22
CA VAL A 123 -16.14 20.71 -7.92
C VAL A 123 -16.25 21.04 -9.41
N ALA A 124 -16.56 22.30 -9.75
CA ALA A 124 -16.62 22.74 -11.15
C ALA A 124 -15.27 22.53 -11.86
N ARG A 125 -14.17 22.93 -11.20
CA ARG A 125 -12.80 22.73 -11.71
C ARG A 125 -12.47 21.26 -11.95
N ALA A 126 -12.90 20.36 -11.07
CA ALA A 126 -12.75 18.92 -11.25
C ALA A 126 -13.58 18.40 -12.43
N GLY A 127 -14.80 18.93 -12.62
CA GLY A 127 -15.68 18.59 -13.74
C GLY A 127 -15.11 18.96 -15.11
N LEU A 128 -14.24 19.98 -15.18
CA LEU A 128 -13.60 20.39 -16.44
C LEU A 128 -12.74 19.28 -17.07
N ASP A 129 -12.27 18.29 -16.31
CA ASP A 129 -11.55 17.13 -16.87
C ASP A 129 -12.31 16.46 -18.03
N LEU A 130 -13.64 16.51 -18.03
CA LEU A 130 -14.48 15.98 -19.11
C LEU A 130 -14.25 16.67 -20.46
N VAL A 131 -13.89 17.96 -20.46
CA VAL A 131 -13.77 18.79 -21.67
C VAL A 131 -12.34 19.25 -21.95
N LEU A 132 -11.43 19.15 -20.99
CA LEU A 132 -10.02 19.53 -21.16
C LEU A 132 -9.35 18.69 -22.28
N PRO A 133 -8.45 19.31 -23.08
CA PRO A 133 -7.73 18.60 -24.12
C PRO A 133 -6.80 17.54 -23.54
N ARG A 134 -6.39 16.57 -24.39
CA ARG A 134 -5.37 15.59 -24.01
C ARG A 134 -4.06 16.35 -23.72
N ARG A 135 -3.34 15.91 -22.70
CA ARG A 135 -1.99 16.42 -22.40
C ARG A 135 -1.03 15.29 -22.68
N THR A 136 -0.08 15.51 -23.57
CA THR A 136 1.11 14.68 -23.71
C THR A 136 2.07 15.04 -22.59
N ARG A 137 2.76 14.05 -22.05
CA ARG A 137 3.79 14.23 -21.01
C ARG A 137 4.98 13.39 -21.39
N ALA A 138 6.18 13.94 -21.21
CA ALA A 138 7.41 13.18 -21.36
C ALA A 138 7.74 12.49 -20.03
N GLY A 139 8.25 11.27 -20.10
CA GLY A 139 8.71 10.54 -18.91
C GLY A 139 7.59 10.11 -17.96
N ASP A 140 7.98 9.89 -16.71
CA ASP A 140 7.09 9.52 -15.61
C ASP A 140 6.77 10.75 -14.74
N PRO A 141 5.53 11.28 -14.80
CA PRO A 141 5.16 12.49 -14.09
C PRO A 141 4.91 12.23 -12.60
N SER A 142 4.89 13.30 -11.82
CA SER A 142 4.39 13.22 -10.45
C SER A 142 2.87 13.02 -10.41
N VAL A 143 2.37 12.54 -9.26
CA VAL A 143 0.93 12.44 -8.99
C VAL A 143 0.25 13.81 -9.18
N ASP A 144 0.83 14.89 -8.67
CA ASP A 144 0.28 16.24 -8.78
C ASP A 144 0.23 16.75 -10.23
N GLU A 145 1.28 16.52 -11.03
CA GLU A 145 1.29 16.95 -12.44
C GLU A 145 0.13 16.35 -13.25
N VAL A 146 -0.29 15.14 -12.90
CA VAL A 146 -1.43 14.48 -13.51
C VAL A 146 -2.74 14.89 -12.87
N VAL A 147 -2.87 14.72 -11.55
CA VAL A 147 -4.12 14.97 -10.83
C VAL A 147 -4.44 16.46 -10.76
N GLY A 148 -3.49 17.30 -10.34
CA GLY A 148 -3.65 18.75 -10.26
C GLY A 148 -3.85 19.39 -11.62
N GLY A 149 -3.15 18.90 -12.65
CA GLY A 149 -3.36 19.33 -14.03
C GLY A 149 -4.78 19.08 -14.53
N ARG A 150 -5.41 17.97 -14.12
CA ARG A 150 -6.75 17.55 -14.56
C ARG A 150 -7.86 18.12 -13.68
N PHE A 151 -7.74 17.99 -12.37
CA PHE A 151 -8.80 18.26 -11.41
C PHE A 151 -8.61 19.51 -10.56
N GLY A 152 -7.42 20.11 -10.58
CA GLY A 152 -7.08 21.30 -9.80
C GLY A 152 -6.58 21.01 -8.37
N ARG A 153 -6.12 22.07 -7.70
CA ARG A 153 -5.41 22.01 -6.41
C ARG A 153 -6.23 21.39 -5.29
N GLU A 154 -7.51 21.73 -5.16
CA GLU A 154 -8.33 21.21 -4.05
C GLU A 154 -8.47 19.67 -4.09
N VAL A 155 -8.46 19.04 -5.27
CA VAL A 155 -8.47 17.56 -5.37
C VAL A 155 -7.13 16.96 -4.97
N VAL A 156 -6.02 17.64 -5.29
CA VAL A 156 -4.69 17.19 -4.86
C VAL A 156 -4.60 17.29 -3.33
N GLU A 157 -4.82 18.47 -2.77
CA GLU A 157 -4.61 18.76 -1.34
C GLU A 157 -5.56 17.99 -0.42
N ARG A 158 -6.81 17.74 -0.85
CA ARG A 158 -7.84 17.15 0.02
C ARG A 158 -8.13 15.69 -0.24
N LEU A 159 -7.62 15.12 -1.33
CA LEU A 159 -7.90 13.74 -1.69
C LEU A 159 -6.64 12.99 -2.11
N ALA A 160 -5.99 13.39 -3.20
CA ALA A 160 -4.89 12.61 -3.75
C ALA A 160 -3.66 12.60 -2.82
N ASP A 161 -3.24 13.76 -2.32
CA ASP A 161 -2.07 13.88 -1.44
C ASP A 161 -2.29 13.20 -0.07
N PRO A 162 -3.42 13.40 0.66
CA PRO A 162 -3.65 12.66 1.90
C PRO A 162 -3.71 11.14 1.73
N LEU A 163 -4.28 10.63 0.63
CA LEU A 163 -4.46 9.19 0.44
C LEU A 163 -3.22 8.50 -0.13
N LEU A 164 -2.60 9.06 -1.16
CA LEU A 164 -1.36 8.50 -1.73
C LEU A 164 -0.16 8.83 -0.87
N GLY A 165 -0.09 10.05 -0.34
CA GLY A 165 0.95 10.47 0.59
C GLY A 165 0.85 9.74 1.92
N GLY A 166 -0.35 9.45 2.43
CA GLY A 166 -0.54 8.66 3.64
C GLY A 166 -0.01 7.23 3.54
N ILE A 167 -0.10 6.60 2.35
CA ILE A 167 0.45 5.26 2.11
C ILE A 167 1.97 5.29 1.99
N ASN A 168 2.51 6.30 1.29
CA ASN A 168 3.92 6.34 0.90
C ASN A 168 4.79 7.21 1.82
N ALA A 169 4.20 7.88 2.82
CA ALA A 169 4.81 8.94 3.62
C ALA A 169 5.50 10.01 2.75
N GLY A 170 4.90 10.37 1.61
CA GLY A 170 5.47 11.25 0.60
C GLY A 170 4.51 12.33 0.12
N ARG A 171 5.02 13.26 -0.70
CA ARG A 171 4.22 14.36 -1.27
C ARG A 171 3.82 14.07 -2.72
N ALA A 172 2.59 14.35 -3.08
CA ALA A 172 2.05 14.11 -4.43
C ALA A 172 2.84 14.83 -5.55
N ASP A 173 3.52 15.94 -5.25
CA ASP A 173 4.37 16.66 -6.21
C ASP A 173 5.73 15.98 -6.46
N ARG A 174 6.09 14.97 -5.66
CA ARG A 174 7.35 14.22 -5.76
C ARG A 174 7.17 12.73 -6.01
N LEU A 175 5.99 12.17 -5.70
CA LEU A 175 5.70 10.77 -5.94
C LEU A 175 5.55 10.51 -7.43
N SER A 176 6.38 9.60 -7.97
CA SER A 176 6.23 9.06 -9.33
C SER A 176 4.87 8.42 -9.49
N LEU A 177 4.12 8.83 -10.53
CA LEU A 177 2.79 8.31 -10.78
C LEU A 177 2.83 6.82 -11.12
N ARG A 178 3.75 6.39 -11.99
CA ARG A 178 3.82 4.99 -12.41
C ARG A 178 4.27 4.05 -11.29
N ALA A 179 5.11 4.53 -10.36
CA ALA A 179 5.54 3.71 -9.23
C ALA A 179 4.44 3.52 -8.18
N VAL A 180 3.72 4.59 -7.81
CA VAL A 180 2.78 4.52 -6.68
C VAL A 180 1.33 4.26 -7.09
N ALA A 181 0.98 4.55 -8.34
CA ALA A 181 -0.37 4.40 -8.87
C ALA A 181 -0.35 4.04 -10.37
N PRO A 182 0.22 2.88 -10.75
CA PRO A 182 0.32 2.45 -12.15
C PRO A 182 -1.06 2.42 -12.83
N ASP A 183 -2.06 1.96 -12.11
CA ASP A 183 -3.46 2.01 -12.51
C ASP A 183 -3.93 3.41 -12.94
N LEU A 184 -3.56 4.43 -12.17
CA LEU A 184 -3.90 5.81 -12.47
C LEU A 184 -3.12 6.33 -13.70
N ALA A 185 -1.87 5.89 -13.86
CA ALA A 185 -1.06 6.17 -15.04
C ALA A 185 -1.71 5.62 -16.31
N ASP A 186 -2.11 4.34 -16.30
CA ASP A 186 -2.78 3.68 -17.43
C ASP A 186 -4.07 4.40 -17.82
N ALA A 187 -4.86 4.84 -16.83
CA ALA A 187 -6.08 5.59 -17.08
C ALA A 187 -5.80 6.99 -17.68
N ALA A 188 -4.71 7.65 -17.26
CA ALA A 188 -4.29 8.94 -17.79
C ALA A 188 -3.72 8.84 -19.22
N ASP A 189 -3.08 7.72 -19.55
CA ASP A 189 -2.48 7.47 -20.86
C ASP A 189 -3.54 7.01 -21.88
N GLY A 190 -4.50 6.19 -21.44
CA GLY A 190 -5.50 5.54 -22.30
C GLY A 190 -6.70 6.41 -22.70
N ARG A 191 -7.01 7.51 -22.00
CA ARG A 191 -8.15 8.39 -22.34
C ARG A 191 -7.81 9.87 -22.22
N ARG A 192 -8.56 10.71 -22.96
CA ARG A 192 -8.45 12.18 -22.85
C ARG A 192 -8.77 12.68 -21.42
N SER A 193 -9.86 12.15 -20.85
CA SER A 193 -10.34 12.49 -19.51
C SER A 193 -9.94 11.39 -18.55
N LEU A 194 -9.26 11.78 -17.47
CA LEU A 194 -8.85 10.85 -16.43
C LEU A 194 -10.06 10.30 -15.68
N LEU A 195 -11.06 11.14 -15.44
CA LEU A 195 -12.32 10.75 -14.82
C LEU A 195 -13.03 9.67 -15.63
N LEU A 196 -13.11 9.81 -16.96
CA LEU A 196 -13.69 8.79 -17.83
C LEU A 196 -12.84 7.52 -17.92
N GLY A 197 -11.50 7.62 -17.82
CA GLY A 197 -10.60 6.46 -17.75
C GLY A 197 -10.83 5.64 -16.50
N LEU A 198 -10.96 6.30 -15.35
CA LEU A 198 -11.21 5.64 -14.07
C LEU A 198 -12.63 5.06 -13.98
N ARG A 199 -13.64 5.67 -14.61
CA ARG A 199 -15.02 5.14 -14.64
C ARG A 199 -15.16 3.79 -15.32
N SER A 200 -14.36 3.55 -16.37
CA SER A 200 -14.41 2.31 -17.15
C SER A 200 -13.69 1.15 -16.49
N ARG A 201 -13.05 1.36 -15.33
CA ARG A 201 -12.40 0.26 -14.62
C ARG A 201 -13.41 -0.74 -14.08
N PRO A 202 -13.05 -2.03 -14.04
CA PRO A 202 -13.82 -3.04 -13.31
C PRO A 202 -14.05 -2.58 -11.88
N ARG A 203 -15.23 -2.87 -11.34
CA ARG A 203 -15.49 -2.67 -9.91
C ARG A 203 -14.57 -3.59 -9.10
N PRO A 204 -14.12 -3.16 -7.91
CA PRO A 204 -13.43 -4.05 -6.99
C PRO A 204 -14.27 -5.32 -6.74
N VAL A 205 -13.59 -6.44 -6.62
CA VAL A 205 -14.20 -7.73 -6.25
C VAL A 205 -14.78 -7.64 -4.84
N ASP A 206 -15.91 -8.28 -4.60
CA ASP A 206 -16.54 -8.34 -3.29
C ASP A 206 -15.61 -8.99 -2.25
N GLY A 207 -15.57 -8.43 -1.04
CA GLY A 207 -14.73 -8.90 0.05
C GLY A 207 -14.07 -7.76 0.85
N PRO A 208 -13.32 -8.09 1.91
CA PRO A 208 -12.60 -7.09 2.69
C PRO A 208 -11.47 -6.46 1.86
N VAL A 209 -11.27 -5.15 1.97
CA VAL A 209 -10.16 -4.45 1.30
C VAL A 209 -8.82 -4.80 1.95
N PHE A 210 -8.83 -4.87 3.27
CA PHE A 210 -7.66 -5.11 4.11
C PHE A 210 -7.87 -6.34 4.96
N LEU A 211 -6.77 -7.05 5.21
CA LEU A 211 -6.70 -8.14 6.17
C LEU A 211 -5.50 -7.91 7.10
N THR A 212 -5.62 -8.42 8.31
CA THR A 212 -4.51 -8.56 9.25
C THR A 212 -4.61 -9.90 9.96
N VAL A 213 -3.65 -10.22 10.82
CA VAL A 213 -3.65 -11.45 11.62
C VAL A 213 -4.20 -11.14 13.01
N ARG A 214 -5.13 -11.98 13.49
CA ARG A 214 -5.64 -11.87 14.87
C ARG A 214 -4.49 -11.87 15.87
N GLY A 215 -4.44 -10.87 16.76
CA GLY A 215 -3.35 -10.74 17.73
C GLY A 215 -2.07 -10.10 17.18
N GLY A 216 -2.05 -9.69 15.91
CA GLY A 216 -1.00 -8.86 15.31
C GLY A 216 -0.10 -9.58 14.31
N LEU A 217 0.51 -8.79 13.42
CA LEU A 217 1.39 -9.22 12.33
C LEU A 217 2.74 -9.76 12.82
N SER A 218 3.17 -9.48 14.06
CA SER A 218 4.33 -10.16 14.65
C SER A 218 4.17 -11.69 14.66
N ARG A 219 2.93 -12.21 14.71
CA ARG A 219 2.69 -13.65 14.64
C ARG A 219 3.08 -14.25 13.29
N LEU A 220 2.96 -13.49 12.19
CA LEU A 220 3.46 -13.92 10.88
C LEU A 220 4.99 -14.05 10.90
N VAL A 221 5.67 -13.09 11.55
CA VAL A 221 7.13 -13.12 11.74
C VAL A 221 7.56 -14.35 12.55
N GLU A 222 6.90 -14.60 13.67
CA GLU A 222 7.16 -15.77 14.54
C GLU A 222 6.98 -17.09 13.78
N ARG A 223 5.88 -17.23 13.01
CA ARG A 223 5.59 -18.45 12.26
C ARG A 223 6.53 -18.67 11.09
N LEU A 224 7.04 -17.62 10.47
CA LEU A 224 8.10 -17.72 9.46
C LEU A 224 9.43 -18.13 10.11
N ALA A 225 9.83 -17.46 11.18
CA ALA A 225 11.08 -17.73 11.88
C ALA A 225 11.18 -19.18 12.38
N ALA A 226 10.08 -19.72 12.93
CA ALA A 226 10.02 -21.11 13.40
C ALA A 226 10.23 -22.18 12.31
N ARG A 227 10.20 -21.78 11.03
CA ARG A 227 10.42 -22.67 9.87
C ARG A 227 11.80 -22.52 9.25
N LEU A 228 12.63 -21.60 9.74
CA LEU A 228 13.96 -21.36 9.20
C LEU A 228 15.01 -22.16 9.98
N PRO A 229 15.97 -22.81 9.29
CA PRO A 229 16.95 -23.68 9.94
C PRO A 229 18.10 -22.91 10.63
N ASP A 230 18.52 -21.76 10.09
CA ASP A 230 19.63 -20.95 10.63
C ASP A 230 19.24 -19.46 10.58
N VAL A 231 19.07 -18.89 11.77
CA VAL A 231 18.74 -17.47 11.98
C VAL A 231 19.70 -16.87 13.00
N ARG A 232 20.40 -15.82 12.59
CA ARG A 232 21.44 -15.17 13.40
C ARG A 232 21.07 -13.72 13.65
N LEU A 233 20.84 -13.40 14.92
CA LEU A 233 20.54 -12.06 15.39
C LEU A 233 21.82 -11.36 15.85
N ARG A 234 21.83 -10.03 15.83
CA ARG A 234 23.01 -9.21 16.17
C ARG A 234 24.24 -9.51 15.30
N GLU A 235 24.02 -9.96 14.07
CA GLU A 235 25.06 -10.23 13.08
C GLU A 235 24.93 -9.30 11.86
N PRO A 236 25.37 -8.03 11.97
CA PRO A 236 25.34 -7.12 10.84
C PRO A 236 26.35 -7.55 9.76
N VAL A 237 25.87 -7.66 8.51
CA VAL A 237 26.73 -7.96 7.36
C VAL A 237 27.41 -6.67 6.89
N GLY A 238 28.71 -6.54 7.16
CA GLY A 238 29.50 -5.34 6.86
C GLY A 238 30.10 -5.28 5.45
N SER A 239 30.33 -6.42 4.79
CA SER A 239 30.87 -6.46 3.42
C SER A 239 30.55 -7.79 2.74
N LEU A 240 30.38 -7.75 1.41
CA LEU A 240 30.36 -8.92 0.53
C LEU A 240 31.63 -8.87 -0.34
N ARG A 241 32.30 -10.01 -0.50
CA ARG A 241 33.51 -10.13 -1.31
C ARG A 241 33.37 -11.33 -2.22
N ASP A 242 33.72 -11.17 -3.49
CA ASP A 242 33.90 -12.31 -4.37
C ASP A 242 35.12 -13.11 -3.89
N LEU A 243 34.96 -14.42 -3.79
CA LEU A 243 36.03 -15.36 -3.44
C LEU A 243 36.90 -15.68 -4.66
#